data_AF-A0A5C7ZWL9-F1
#
_entry.id   AF-A0A5C7ZWL9-F1
#
_cell.length_a   1.000
_cell.length_b   1.000
_cell.length_c   1.000
_cell.angle_alpha   90.00
_cell.angle_beta   90.00
_cell.angle_gamma   90.00
#
_symmetry.space_group_name_H-M   'P 1'
#
loop_
_entity.id
_entity.type
_entity.pdbx_description
1 polymer ?
#
loop_
_entity_poly.entity_id
_entity_poly.type
_entity_poly.pdbx_seq_one_letter_code
_entity_poly.pdbx_strand_id
1 'polypeptide(L)'
;MALTDRHHRTHSSLRISIVDKCDLRCTYCMPEDQQFLRRDELMTREEVVRIARLFVDRYGISKIRLTGGEPLLRRDVVDIVRDLASLGVNLGLTTNAVSLHEHLDALWQAGLHNLNVSLDTFDAERFKRIARRDLYTQVWNNIQAAYDKGMRIKLNVVVMRGVNDDEILRFVELTRERHLHVRFIEFMPFAGNHWGRERVYTYAEMLGHIGSVHSFEKLADDPHSTAKTYRVQGWRGTFAVISTVTEPFCGTCDRLRITAEGRMRNCLFAREETDLLSALRRGEDIAPLIEANVLAKHAMLGGLPPFRPEKQEEVLHDLSSRPMVSIGG
;
A
#
# COMPACT_ATOMS: atom_id res chain seq x y z
N MET A 1 13.82 -0.64 22.20
CA MET A 1 14.30 -1.96 21.75
C MET A 1 13.81 -2.16 20.32
N ALA A 2 14.64 -2.60 19.39
CA ALA A 2 14.18 -2.83 18.02
C ALA A 2 13.25 -4.05 17.94
N LEU A 3 12.21 -3.99 17.09
CA LEU A 3 11.34 -5.14 16.81
C LEU A 3 12.00 -6.05 15.77
N THR A 4 12.57 -7.16 16.24
CA THR A 4 13.23 -8.14 15.37
C THR A 4 12.50 -9.48 15.44
N ASP A 5 12.19 -10.05 14.28
CA ASP A 5 11.54 -11.36 14.20
C ASP A 5 12.51 -12.55 14.25
N ARG A 6 11.97 -13.77 14.18
CA ARG A 6 12.73 -15.03 14.20
C ARG A 6 13.60 -15.26 12.96
N HIS A 7 13.51 -14.39 11.97
CA HIS A 7 14.26 -14.43 10.72
C HIS A 7 15.27 -13.27 10.63
N HIS A 8 15.57 -12.64 11.77
CA HIS A 8 16.53 -11.55 11.90
C HIS A 8 16.18 -10.29 11.09
N ARG A 9 14.90 -10.09 10.76
CA ARG A 9 14.44 -8.87 10.11
C ARG A 9 14.08 -7.86 11.19
N THR A 10 14.70 -6.69 11.13
CA THR A 10 14.34 -5.56 12.02
C THR A 10 13.25 -4.73 11.35
N HIS A 11 12.15 -4.48 12.06
CA HIS A 11 11.01 -3.76 11.54
C HIS A 11 11.11 -2.26 11.82
N SER A 12 11.07 -1.45 10.76
CA SER A 12 11.19 0.02 10.83
C SER A 12 10.00 0.78 10.24
N SER A 13 9.07 0.05 9.61
CA SER A 13 7.93 0.63 8.88
C SER A 13 6.59 0.11 9.42
N LEU A 14 5.69 1.05 9.71
CA LEU A 14 4.32 0.78 10.15
C LEU A 14 3.32 1.31 9.13
N ARG A 15 2.34 0.49 8.73
CA ARG A 15 1.19 0.91 7.94
C ARG A 15 -0.05 0.93 8.82
N ILE A 16 -0.78 2.04 8.82
CA ILE A 16 -1.97 2.20 9.65
C ILE A 16 -3.15 2.47 8.72
N SER A 17 -4.10 1.54 8.67
CA SER A 17 -5.40 1.76 8.09
C SER A 17 -6.22 2.60 9.08
N ILE A 18 -6.76 3.73 8.64
CA ILE A 18 -7.51 4.64 9.52
C ILE A 18 -9.02 4.64 9.24
N VAL A 19 -9.44 3.97 8.17
CA VAL A 19 -10.84 3.84 7.75
C VAL A 19 -10.95 2.64 6.82
N ASP A 20 -12.10 1.99 6.74
CA ASP A 20 -12.36 0.83 5.87
C ASP A 20 -13.26 1.17 4.67
N LYS A 21 -13.89 2.35 4.69
CA LYS A 21 -14.68 2.89 3.57
C LYS A 21 -13.80 3.40 2.44
N CYS A 22 -14.29 3.26 1.22
CA CYS A 22 -13.71 3.81 -0.01
C CYS A 22 -14.82 4.41 -0.88
N ASP A 23 -14.51 5.43 -1.66
CA ASP A 23 -15.41 6.08 -2.63
C ASP A 23 -15.36 5.39 -4.01
N LEU A 24 -14.30 4.60 -4.27
CA LEU A 24 -14.20 3.67 -5.39
C LEU A 24 -14.67 2.25 -5.03
N ARG A 25 -14.90 1.42 -6.06
CA ARG A 25 -15.24 -0.02 -5.95
C ARG A 25 -14.37 -0.83 -6.90
N CYS A 26 -13.05 -0.71 -6.72
CA CYS A 26 -12.10 -1.35 -7.64
C CYS A 26 -12.29 -2.88 -7.68
N THR A 27 -12.45 -3.43 -8.88
CA THR A 27 -12.76 -4.86 -9.11
C THR A 27 -11.75 -5.83 -8.49
N TYR A 28 -10.52 -5.39 -8.26
CA TYR A 28 -9.46 -6.22 -7.68
C TYR A 28 -9.28 -6.04 -6.16
N CYS A 29 -10.02 -5.11 -5.52
CA CYS A 29 -9.76 -4.64 -4.16
C CYS A 29 -10.95 -4.80 -3.22
N MET A 30 -12.14 -4.38 -3.65
CA MET A 30 -13.35 -4.33 -2.82
C MET A 30 -14.46 -5.17 -3.46
N PRO A 31 -14.96 -6.23 -2.80
CA PRO A 31 -16.10 -7.00 -3.27
C PRO A 31 -17.41 -6.19 -3.21
N GLU A 32 -18.41 -6.57 -3.99
CA GLU A 32 -19.68 -5.83 -4.12
C GLU A 32 -20.48 -5.80 -2.80
N ASP A 33 -20.40 -6.86 -2.01
CA ASP A 33 -21.09 -7.07 -0.74
C ASP A 33 -20.24 -6.68 0.49
N GLN A 34 -19.23 -5.81 0.29
CA GLN A 34 -18.35 -5.35 1.37
C GLN A 34 -19.15 -4.74 2.53
N GLN A 35 -19.00 -5.34 3.71
CA GLN A 35 -19.50 -4.79 4.97
C GLN A 35 -18.50 -3.81 5.56
N PHE A 36 -18.99 -2.67 6.04
CA PHE A 36 -18.17 -1.65 6.66
C PHE A 36 -18.34 -1.64 8.18
N LEU A 37 -17.25 -1.33 8.88
CA LEU A 37 -17.18 -1.15 10.31
C LEU A 37 -18.13 -0.04 10.77
N ARG A 38 -18.73 -0.26 11.94
CA ARG A 38 -19.43 0.80 12.66
C ARG A 38 -18.42 1.78 13.25
N ARG A 39 -18.90 2.98 13.57
CA ARG A 39 -18.03 4.07 14.04
C ARG A 39 -17.28 3.73 15.33
N ASP A 40 -17.90 2.98 16.22
CA ASP A 40 -17.34 2.54 17.50
C ASP A 40 -16.31 1.40 17.38
N GLU A 41 -16.29 0.71 16.24
CA GLU A 41 -15.29 -0.32 15.92
C GLU A 41 -14.00 0.28 15.35
N LEU A 42 -14.05 1.48 14.78
CA LEU A 42 -12.87 2.19 14.27
C LEU A 42 -12.00 2.74 15.40
N MET A 43 -10.69 2.77 15.18
CA MET A 43 -9.77 3.51 16.05
C MET A 43 -10.05 5.02 16.00
N THR A 44 -10.17 5.65 17.16
CA THR A 44 -10.21 7.11 17.27
C THR A 44 -8.87 7.73 16.89
N ARG A 45 -8.82 9.05 16.68
CA ARG A 45 -7.58 9.79 16.41
C ARG A 45 -6.58 9.56 17.55
N GLU A 46 -7.02 9.65 18.79
CA GLU A 46 -6.22 9.47 19.99
C GLU A 46 -5.65 8.05 20.05
N GLU A 47 -6.44 7.04 19.70
CA GLU A 47 -6.00 5.64 19.66
C GLU A 47 -4.95 5.41 18.56
N VAL A 48 -5.15 5.96 17.36
CA VAL A 48 -4.16 5.91 16.27
C VAL A 48 -2.83 6.52 16.71
N VAL A 49 -2.87 7.73 17.30
CA VAL A 49 -1.66 8.45 17.74
C VAL A 49 -0.99 7.74 18.90
N ARG A 50 -1.75 7.21 19.86
CA ARG A 50 -1.21 6.47 21.02
C ARG A 50 -0.48 5.22 20.58
N ILE A 51 -1.07 4.44 19.68
CA ILE A 51 -0.42 3.23 19.15
C ILE A 51 0.81 3.60 18.32
N ALA A 52 0.69 4.57 17.41
CA ALA A 52 1.81 5.01 16.59
C ALA A 52 2.99 5.52 17.44
N ARG A 53 2.72 6.33 18.46
CA ARG A 53 3.74 6.83 19.39
C ARG A 53 4.44 5.70 20.14
N LEU A 54 3.72 4.68 20.60
CA LEU A 54 4.34 3.51 21.20
C LEU A 54 5.33 2.84 20.24
N PHE A 55 4.95 2.68 18.96
CA PHE A 55 5.82 2.13 17.92
C PHE A 55 7.06 2.98 17.65
N VAL A 56 6.92 4.29 17.64
CA VAL A 56 8.04 5.22 17.43
C VAL A 56 8.97 5.20 18.65
N ASP A 57 8.44 5.51 19.83
CA ASP A 57 9.24 5.77 21.03
C ASP A 57 9.89 4.50 21.59
N ARG A 58 9.15 3.39 21.64
CA ARG A 58 9.64 2.13 22.22
C ARG A 58 10.41 1.28 21.21
N TYR A 59 9.96 1.25 19.96
CA TYR A 59 10.44 0.32 18.95
C TYR A 59 11.29 0.93 17.84
N GLY A 60 11.39 2.26 17.78
CA GLY A 60 12.21 2.95 16.77
C GLY A 60 11.61 2.90 15.37
N ILE A 61 10.30 2.74 15.23
CA ILE A 61 9.63 2.88 13.93
C ILE A 61 9.89 4.30 13.40
N SER A 62 10.44 4.38 12.20
CA SER A 62 10.84 5.64 11.58
C SER A 62 10.00 5.97 10.34
N LYS A 63 9.25 5.01 9.79
CA LYS A 63 8.41 5.18 8.59
C LYS A 63 6.96 4.85 8.95
N ILE A 64 6.05 5.79 8.77
CA ILE A 64 4.61 5.55 8.93
C ILE A 64 3.90 5.81 7.60
N ARG A 65 3.03 4.88 7.21
CA ARG A 65 2.17 5.02 6.03
C ARG A 65 0.70 4.92 6.42
N LEU A 66 -0.02 6.01 6.23
CA LEU A 66 -1.47 6.01 6.31
C LEU A 66 -2.10 5.39 5.07
N THR A 67 -3.15 4.62 5.28
CA THR A 67 -3.98 3.97 4.26
C THR A 67 -5.41 3.83 4.79
N GLY A 68 -6.23 3.04 4.12
CA GLY A 68 -7.58 2.72 4.55
C GLY A 68 -8.21 1.70 3.60
N GLY A 69 -9.52 1.86 3.42
CA GLY A 69 -10.05 1.99 2.07
C GLY A 69 -9.50 3.26 1.43
N GLU A 70 -10.22 4.37 1.52
CA GLU A 70 -9.75 5.70 1.12
C GLU A 70 -9.59 6.60 2.36
N PRO A 71 -8.36 6.87 2.83
CA PRO A 71 -8.13 7.64 4.04
C PRO A 71 -8.68 9.08 3.98
N LEU A 72 -8.79 9.67 2.79
CA LEU A 72 -9.33 11.02 2.64
C LEU A 72 -10.83 11.13 2.95
N LEU A 73 -11.56 10.00 3.04
CA LEU A 73 -12.96 10.01 3.51
C LEU A 73 -13.08 10.23 5.02
N ARG A 74 -11.98 10.13 5.77
CA ARG A 74 -11.98 10.31 7.22
C ARG A 74 -11.92 11.79 7.56
N ARG A 75 -12.95 12.29 8.27
CA ARG A 75 -13.14 13.74 8.57
C ARG A 75 -11.96 14.37 9.30
N ASP A 76 -11.30 13.63 10.19
CA ASP A 76 -10.17 14.06 11.02
C ASP A 76 -8.80 13.66 10.41
N VAL A 77 -8.73 13.33 9.11
CA VAL A 77 -7.49 12.86 8.45
C VAL A 77 -6.34 13.87 8.55
N VAL A 78 -6.63 15.17 8.35
CA VAL A 78 -5.62 16.23 8.43
C VAL A 78 -5.04 16.32 9.85
N ASP A 79 -5.88 16.15 10.85
CA ASP A 79 -5.47 16.20 12.24
C ASP A 79 -4.63 14.98 12.64
N ILE A 80 -4.99 13.79 12.18
CA ILE A 80 -4.17 12.58 12.34
C ILE A 80 -2.81 12.76 11.69
N VAL A 81 -2.77 13.32 10.47
CA VAL A 81 -1.51 13.62 9.78
C VAL A 81 -0.65 14.57 10.59
N ARG A 82 -1.23 15.65 11.13
CA ARG A 82 -0.50 16.64 11.95
C ARG A 82 0.11 15.99 13.20
N ASP A 83 -0.67 15.17 13.91
CA ASP A 83 -0.18 14.51 15.12
C ASP A 83 0.93 13.49 14.80
N LEU A 84 0.78 12.70 13.73
CA LEU A 84 1.79 11.72 13.34
C LEU A 84 3.05 12.38 12.80
N ALA A 85 2.93 13.49 12.06
CA ALA A 85 4.08 14.25 11.59
C ALA A 85 4.91 14.81 12.75
N SER A 86 4.25 15.20 13.86
CA SER A 86 4.93 15.68 15.08
C SER A 86 5.82 14.62 15.75
N LEU A 87 5.66 13.33 15.42
CA LEU A 87 6.51 12.25 15.92
C LEU A 87 7.87 12.16 15.20
N GLY A 88 8.14 13.02 14.21
CA GLY A 88 9.43 13.04 13.49
C GLY A 88 9.65 11.86 12.55
N VAL A 89 8.60 11.15 12.16
CA VAL A 89 8.66 10.00 11.24
C VAL A 89 8.63 10.44 9.77
N ASN A 90 9.14 9.59 8.88
CA ASN A 90 8.87 9.68 7.45
C ASN A 90 7.42 9.26 7.19
N LEU A 91 6.53 10.25 7.18
CA LEU A 91 5.10 10.07 6.97
C LEU A 91 4.75 10.06 5.48
N GLY A 92 3.89 9.12 5.09
CA GLY A 92 3.27 9.11 3.77
C GLY A 92 1.83 8.65 3.81
N LEU A 93 1.06 9.02 2.78
CA LEU A 93 -0.34 8.64 2.61
C LEU A 93 -0.49 7.79 1.35
N THR A 94 -1.38 6.80 1.36
CA THR A 94 -1.82 6.07 0.16
C THR A 94 -3.26 6.41 -0.11
N THR A 95 -3.57 6.92 -1.31
CA THR A 95 -4.89 7.41 -1.68
C THR A 95 -5.18 7.11 -3.15
N ASN A 96 -6.46 7.03 -3.52
CA ASN A 96 -6.91 7.08 -4.90
C ASN A 96 -7.00 8.51 -5.47
N ALA A 97 -6.76 9.52 -4.62
CA ALA A 97 -6.75 10.95 -4.92
C ALA A 97 -8.09 11.58 -5.36
N VAL A 98 -9.22 10.88 -5.28
CA VAL A 98 -10.55 11.43 -5.64
C VAL A 98 -10.84 12.72 -4.87
N SER A 99 -10.74 12.67 -3.54
CA SER A 99 -11.08 13.80 -2.66
C SER A 99 -9.86 14.64 -2.26
N LEU A 100 -8.72 14.48 -2.95
CA LEU A 100 -7.46 15.13 -2.55
C LEU A 100 -7.52 16.66 -2.62
N HIS A 101 -8.19 17.22 -3.62
CA HIS A 101 -8.38 18.66 -3.76
C HIS A 101 -9.01 19.33 -2.51
N GLU A 102 -9.86 18.63 -1.78
CA GLU A 102 -10.50 19.15 -0.56
C GLU A 102 -9.52 19.29 0.62
N HIS A 103 -8.42 18.53 0.59
CA HIS A 103 -7.50 18.39 1.72
C HIS A 103 -6.05 18.78 1.40
N LEU A 104 -5.71 18.98 0.13
CA LEU A 104 -4.33 19.10 -0.35
C LEU A 104 -3.52 20.14 0.42
N ASP A 105 -4.05 21.35 0.55
CA ASP A 105 -3.37 22.46 1.25
C ASP A 105 -3.19 22.16 2.74
N ALA A 106 -4.24 21.65 3.39
CA ALA A 106 -4.23 21.36 4.81
C ALA A 106 -3.29 20.19 5.15
N LEU A 107 -3.23 19.16 4.29
CA LEU A 107 -2.31 18.03 4.41
C LEU A 107 -0.86 18.48 4.25
N TRP A 108 -0.58 19.33 3.25
CA TRP A 108 0.76 19.88 3.03
C TRP A 108 1.23 20.70 4.23
N GLN A 109 0.36 21.58 4.76
CA GLN A 109 0.63 22.37 5.95
C GLN A 109 0.79 21.52 7.23
N ALA A 110 0.11 20.38 7.30
CA ALA A 110 0.25 19.42 8.39
C ALA A 110 1.54 18.58 8.33
N GLY A 111 2.38 18.77 7.30
CA GLY A 111 3.68 18.11 7.16
C GLY A 111 3.66 16.84 6.29
N LEU A 112 2.57 16.58 5.56
CA LEU A 112 2.53 15.46 4.60
C LEU A 112 3.16 15.89 3.27
N HIS A 113 4.33 15.34 2.96
CA HIS A 113 5.03 15.62 1.71
C HIS A 113 5.17 14.40 0.78
N ASN A 114 4.85 13.19 1.26
CA ASN A 114 4.98 11.96 0.48
C ASN A 114 3.62 11.35 0.18
N LEU A 115 3.28 11.21 -1.11
CA LEU A 115 2.01 10.67 -1.56
C LEU A 115 2.23 9.42 -2.41
N ASN A 116 1.54 8.34 -2.06
CA ASN A 116 1.35 7.20 -2.95
C ASN A 116 -0.05 7.33 -3.57
N VAL A 117 -0.13 7.46 -4.88
CA VAL A 117 -1.44 7.53 -5.56
C VAL A 117 -1.64 6.26 -6.39
N SER A 118 -2.80 5.63 -6.22
CA SER A 118 -3.20 4.49 -7.05
C SER A 118 -3.88 5.00 -8.33
N LEU A 119 -3.32 4.68 -9.49
CA LEU A 119 -3.87 5.00 -10.80
C LEU A 119 -3.52 3.86 -11.77
N ASP A 120 -4.52 3.08 -12.18
CA ASP A 120 -4.28 1.87 -12.97
C ASP A 120 -4.38 2.08 -14.48
N THR A 121 -4.83 3.25 -14.93
CA THR A 121 -5.00 3.56 -16.36
C THR A 121 -5.16 5.07 -16.60
N PHE A 122 -4.81 5.51 -17.79
CA PHE A 122 -5.09 6.84 -18.34
C PHE A 122 -6.32 6.90 -19.26
N ASP A 123 -7.00 5.77 -19.51
CA ASP A 123 -8.24 5.70 -20.27
C ASP A 123 -9.44 5.84 -19.33
N ALA A 124 -10.30 6.83 -19.56
CA ALA A 124 -11.41 7.14 -18.65
C ALA A 124 -12.44 6.02 -18.57
N GLU A 125 -12.74 5.36 -19.70
CA GLU A 125 -13.69 4.24 -19.72
C GLU A 125 -13.11 3.00 -19.04
N ARG A 126 -11.82 2.72 -19.21
CA ARG A 126 -11.10 1.66 -18.49
C ARG A 126 -11.03 1.96 -17.00
N PHE A 127 -10.77 3.21 -16.61
CA PHE A 127 -10.83 3.63 -15.22
C PHE A 127 -12.22 3.34 -14.64
N LYS A 128 -13.29 3.72 -15.35
CA LYS A 128 -14.67 3.46 -14.95
C LYS A 128 -14.98 1.97 -14.84
N ARG A 129 -14.45 1.12 -15.72
CA ARG A 129 -14.58 -0.34 -15.61
C ARG A 129 -13.85 -0.91 -14.39
N ILE A 130 -12.61 -0.45 -14.13
CA ILE A 130 -11.79 -0.92 -13.01
C ILE A 130 -12.36 -0.42 -11.68
N ALA A 131 -12.52 0.90 -11.53
CA ALA A 131 -12.90 1.58 -10.29
C ALA A 131 -14.41 1.63 -10.03
N ARG A 132 -15.22 1.26 -11.04
CA ARG A 132 -16.70 1.33 -11.05
C ARG A 132 -17.26 2.74 -10.77
N ARG A 133 -16.46 3.76 -11.05
CA ARG A 133 -16.79 5.19 -10.89
C ARG A 133 -16.18 5.99 -12.02
N ASP A 134 -16.90 7.00 -12.48
CA ASP A 134 -16.48 7.87 -13.59
C ASP A 134 -15.77 9.12 -13.04
N LEU A 135 -14.53 8.93 -12.56
CA LEU A 135 -13.80 9.97 -11.80
C LEU A 135 -12.36 10.17 -12.30
N TYR A 136 -12.00 9.62 -13.47
CA TYR A 136 -10.63 9.69 -14.01
C TYR A 136 -10.11 11.12 -14.09
N THR A 137 -10.88 12.03 -14.72
CA THR A 137 -10.48 13.43 -14.92
C THR A 137 -10.18 14.12 -13.59
N GLN A 138 -11.01 13.89 -12.56
CA GLN A 138 -10.80 14.44 -11.23
C GLN A 138 -9.55 13.88 -10.56
N VAL A 139 -9.36 12.56 -10.59
CA VAL A 139 -8.17 11.91 -10.05
C VAL A 139 -6.90 12.45 -10.73
N TRP A 140 -6.90 12.54 -12.06
CA TRP A 140 -5.75 13.05 -12.81
C TRP A 140 -5.44 14.52 -12.49
N ASN A 141 -6.46 15.38 -12.43
CA ASN A 141 -6.29 16.77 -12.03
C ASN A 141 -5.73 16.90 -10.61
N ASN A 142 -6.17 16.05 -9.68
CA ASN A 142 -5.68 16.08 -8.30
C ASN A 142 -4.22 15.59 -8.19
N ILE A 143 -3.82 14.59 -9.00
CA ILE A 143 -2.42 14.16 -9.10
C ILE A 143 -1.54 15.31 -9.60
N GLN A 144 -1.98 16.03 -10.63
CA GLN A 144 -1.24 17.17 -11.17
C GLN A 144 -1.14 18.30 -10.13
N ALA A 145 -2.25 18.66 -9.48
CA ALA A 145 -2.26 19.69 -8.44
C ALA A 145 -1.31 19.34 -7.27
N ALA A 146 -1.29 18.07 -6.84
CA ALA A 146 -0.37 17.61 -5.81
C ALA A 146 1.09 17.66 -6.25
N TYR A 147 1.38 17.34 -7.52
CA TYR A 147 2.72 17.45 -8.09
C TYR A 147 3.18 18.91 -8.12
N ASP A 148 2.32 19.81 -8.60
CA ASP A 148 2.60 21.24 -8.70
C ASP A 148 2.76 21.90 -7.32
N LYS A 149 2.07 21.39 -6.29
CA LYS A 149 2.26 21.77 -4.88
C LYS A 149 3.64 21.38 -4.34
N GLY A 150 4.36 20.49 -5.04
CA GLY A 150 5.67 19.97 -4.64
C GLY A 150 5.62 18.66 -3.86
N MET A 151 4.48 17.94 -3.85
CA MET A 151 4.42 16.62 -3.23
C MET A 151 5.32 15.62 -3.96
N ARG A 152 6.01 14.77 -3.19
CA ARG A 152 6.73 13.62 -3.72
C ARG A 152 5.74 12.52 -4.04
N ILE A 153 5.43 12.36 -5.32
CA ILE A 153 4.42 11.42 -5.79
C ILE A 153 5.06 10.10 -6.24
N LYS A 154 4.51 9.01 -5.70
CA LYS A 154 4.72 7.66 -6.19
C LYS A 154 3.42 7.12 -6.77
N LEU A 155 3.37 6.90 -8.08
CA LEU A 155 2.20 6.29 -8.72
C LEU A 155 2.28 4.78 -8.58
N ASN A 156 1.19 4.15 -8.16
CA ASN A 156 1.02 2.71 -8.08
C ASN A 156 0.08 2.25 -9.17
N VAL A 157 0.51 1.27 -9.94
CA VAL A 157 -0.24 0.66 -11.03
C VAL A 157 -0.28 -0.84 -10.75
N VAL A 158 -1.46 -1.40 -10.46
CA VAL A 158 -1.64 -2.85 -10.45
C VAL A 158 -1.81 -3.31 -11.89
N VAL A 159 -0.81 -4.04 -12.39
CA VAL A 159 -0.79 -4.48 -13.79
C VAL A 159 -1.52 -5.81 -13.90
N MET A 160 -2.58 -5.82 -14.71
CA MET A 160 -3.43 -6.97 -14.97
C MET A 160 -3.39 -7.27 -16.47
N ARG A 161 -2.98 -8.49 -16.82
CA ARG A 161 -2.90 -8.93 -18.22
C ARG A 161 -4.26 -8.86 -18.90
N GLY A 162 -4.27 -8.34 -20.13
CA GLY A 162 -5.45 -8.14 -20.94
C GLY A 162 -6.35 -7.01 -20.46
N VAL A 163 -5.92 -6.22 -19.47
CA VAL A 163 -6.72 -5.13 -18.89
C VAL A 163 -6.03 -3.79 -19.07
N ASN A 164 -4.80 -3.65 -18.58
CA ASN A 164 -4.05 -2.39 -18.60
C ASN A 164 -2.54 -2.55 -18.90
N ASP A 165 -2.09 -3.74 -19.24
CA ASP A 165 -0.69 -4.03 -19.55
C ASP A 165 -0.17 -3.34 -20.83
N ASP A 166 -1.08 -2.92 -21.71
CA ASP A 166 -0.81 -2.09 -22.88
C ASP A 166 -0.37 -0.66 -22.54
N GLU A 167 -0.63 -0.17 -21.32
CA GLU A 167 -0.28 1.20 -20.89
C GLU A 167 1.07 1.32 -20.16
N ILE A 168 1.79 0.21 -19.95
CA ILE A 168 3.06 0.20 -19.20
C ILE A 168 4.04 1.26 -19.73
N LEU A 169 4.22 1.32 -21.06
CA LEU A 169 5.12 2.29 -21.69
C LEU A 169 4.67 3.73 -21.45
N ARG A 170 3.37 4.02 -21.53
CA ARG A 170 2.81 5.35 -21.27
C ARG A 170 3.07 5.81 -19.83
N PHE A 171 2.95 4.90 -18.87
CA PHE A 171 3.32 5.18 -17.48
C PHE A 171 4.81 5.44 -17.32
N VAL A 172 5.67 4.66 -17.98
CA VAL A 172 7.12 4.91 -17.98
C VAL A 172 7.42 6.29 -18.57
N GLU A 173 6.88 6.62 -19.75
CA GLU A 173 7.07 7.92 -20.43
C GLU A 173 6.68 9.13 -19.57
N LEU A 174 5.71 8.98 -18.67
CA LEU A 174 5.34 10.02 -17.71
C LEU A 174 6.53 10.50 -16.86
N THR A 175 7.53 9.64 -16.65
CA THR A 175 8.73 9.91 -15.85
C THR A 175 9.84 10.65 -16.61
N ARG A 176 9.68 10.89 -17.93
CA ARG A 176 10.72 11.53 -18.76
C ARG A 176 11.14 12.90 -18.21
N GLU A 177 10.16 13.78 -18.01
CA GLU A 177 10.40 15.18 -17.61
C GLU A 177 9.96 15.50 -16.17
N ARG A 178 9.31 14.53 -15.51
CA ARG A 178 8.74 14.70 -14.17
C ARG A 178 9.51 13.87 -13.15
N HIS A 179 9.70 14.42 -11.95
CA HIS A 179 10.30 13.71 -10.80
C HIS A 179 9.31 12.75 -10.13
N LEU A 180 8.65 11.93 -10.96
CA LEU A 180 7.70 10.92 -10.52
C LEU A 180 8.40 9.58 -10.36
N HIS A 181 7.87 8.77 -9.44
CA HIS A 181 8.29 7.39 -9.26
C HIS A 181 7.10 6.46 -9.51
N VAL A 182 7.08 5.82 -10.67
CA VAL A 182 6.01 4.89 -11.05
C VAL A 182 6.35 3.50 -10.54
N ARG A 183 5.38 2.79 -9.96
CA ARG A 183 5.56 1.44 -9.42
C ARG A 183 4.51 0.52 -10.00
N PHE A 184 4.97 -0.41 -10.81
CA PHE A 184 4.16 -1.51 -11.32
C PHE A 184 4.11 -2.60 -10.27
N ILE A 185 2.91 -3.09 -9.98
CA ILE A 185 2.66 -4.11 -8.96
C ILE A 185 2.08 -5.32 -9.67
N GLU A 186 2.67 -6.50 -9.45
CA GLU A 186 2.07 -7.74 -9.94
C GLU A 186 0.70 -7.95 -9.31
N PHE A 187 -0.27 -8.37 -10.11
CA PHE A 187 -1.59 -8.69 -9.61
C PHE A 187 -1.52 -9.84 -8.60
N MET A 188 -1.98 -9.60 -7.37
CA MET A 188 -1.88 -10.51 -6.22
C MET A 188 -3.22 -11.19 -5.89
N PRO A 189 -3.19 -12.38 -5.30
CA PRO A 189 -4.40 -13.07 -4.87
C PRO A 189 -4.98 -12.47 -3.58
N PHE A 190 -6.26 -12.11 -3.61
CA PHE A 190 -7.04 -11.69 -2.44
C PHE A 190 -8.45 -12.28 -2.49
N ALA A 191 -9.10 -12.37 -1.33
CA ALA A 191 -10.49 -12.78 -1.25
C ALA A 191 -11.37 -11.94 -2.19
N GLY A 192 -12.13 -12.62 -3.06
CA GLY A 192 -13.12 -12.00 -3.94
C GLY A 192 -12.57 -11.27 -5.18
N ASN A 193 -11.25 -11.25 -5.44
CA ASN A 193 -10.70 -10.49 -6.56
C ASN A 193 -10.54 -11.30 -7.87
N HIS A 194 -11.02 -12.54 -7.90
CA HIS A 194 -10.94 -13.47 -9.03
C HIS A 194 -9.52 -13.58 -9.61
N TRP A 195 -8.52 -13.61 -8.74
CA TRP A 195 -7.13 -13.76 -9.16
C TRP A 195 -6.90 -15.10 -9.85
N GLY A 196 -6.18 -15.08 -10.95
CA GLY A 196 -5.69 -16.24 -11.69
C GLY A 196 -4.32 -15.93 -12.29
N ARG A 197 -3.48 -16.96 -12.43
CA ARG A 197 -2.07 -16.80 -12.82
C ARG A 197 -1.94 -16.22 -14.23
N GLU A 198 -2.84 -16.60 -15.13
CA GLU A 198 -2.96 -16.09 -16.49
C GLU A 198 -3.17 -14.57 -16.53
N ARG A 199 -3.74 -13.99 -15.47
CA ARG A 199 -3.95 -12.53 -15.34
C ARG A 199 -2.73 -11.80 -14.78
N VAL A 200 -1.72 -12.52 -14.30
CA VAL A 200 -0.47 -11.91 -13.80
C VAL A 200 0.41 -11.55 -14.98
N TYR A 201 0.69 -10.25 -15.13
CA TYR A 201 1.76 -9.77 -16.00
C TYR A 201 3.04 -9.73 -15.15
N THR A 202 4.01 -10.59 -15.46
CA THR A 202 5.12 -10.86 -14.54
C THR A 202 6.18 -9.77 -14.54
N TYR A 203 6.98 -9.72 -13.49
CA TYR A 203 8.16 -8.86 -13.40
C TYR A 203 9.07 -8.93 -14.64
N ALA A 204 9.37 -10.14 -15.12
CA ALA A 204 10.20 -10.32 -16.30
C ALA A 204 9.53 -9.78 -17.57
N GLU A 205 8.21 -10.00 -17.73
CA GLU A 205 7.45 -9.45 -18.85
C GLU A 205 7.37 -7.92 -18.81
N MET A 206 7.18 -7.32 -17.63
CA MET A 206 7.19 -5.84 -17.49
C MET A 206 8.53 -5.26 -17.93
N LEU A 207 9.65 -5.83 -17.47
CA LEU A 207 10.96 -5.37 -17.88
C LEU A 207 11.24 -5.62 -19.37
N GLY A 208 10.81 -6.76 -19.90
CA GLY A 208 10.93 -7.07 -21.34
C GLY A 208 10.12 -6.11 -22.21
N HIS A 209 8.89 -5.79 -21.80
CA HIS A 209 8.03 -4.84 -22.51
C HIS A 209 8.61 -3.42 -22.48
N ILE A 210 9.12 -2.96 -21.33
CA ILE A 210 9.79 -1.65 -21.26
C ILE A 210 11.07 -1.66 -22.08
N GLY A 211 11.83 -2.77 -22.03
CA GLY A 211 13.12 -2.94 -22.68
C GLY A 211 13.05 -3.07 -24.20
N SER A 212 11.89 -3.38 -24.75
CA SER A 212 11.69 -3.42 -26.21
C SER A 212 11.68 -2.03 -26.86
N VAL A 213 11.45 -0.97 -26.06
CA VAL A 213 11.36 0.42 -26.53
C VAL A 213 12.40 1.34 -25.86
N HIS A 214 12.75 1.08 -24.60
CA HIS A 214 13.61 1.96 -23.82
C HIS A 214 14.81 1.23 -23.21
N SER A 215 16.00 1.82 -23.34
CA SER A 215 17.17 1.40 -22.56
C SER A 215 17.13 2.00 -21.16
N PHE A 216 17.27 1.15 -20.14
CA PHE A 216 17.22 1.55 -18.74
C PHE A 216 18.29 0.85 -17.90
N GLU A 217 18.61 1.45 -16.76
CA GLU A 217 19.55 0.91 -15.78
C GLU A 217 18.84 0.57 -14.48
N LYS A 218 19.33 -0.47 -13.79
CA LYS A 218 18.93 -0.79 -12.43
C LYS A 218 19.57 0.20 -11.45
N LEU A 219 18.79 0.78 -10.57
CA LEU A 219 19.30 1.61 -9.47
C LEU A 219 19.54 0.78 -8.20
N ALA A 220 20.44 1.25 -7.35
CA ALA A 220 20.61 0.72 -6.00
C ALA A 220 19.34 0.97 -5.17
N ASP A 221 18.75 -0.08 -4.62
CA ASP A 221 17.58 0.02 -3.76
C ASP A 221 18.00 0.10 -2.28
N ASP A 222 17.11 0.66 -1.45
CA ASP A 222 17.19 0.50 0.01
C ASP A 222 17.15 -1.01 0.36
N PRO A 223 17.92 -1.50 1.34
CA PRO A 223 17.96 -2.92 1.69
C PRO A 223 16.58 -3.54 2.00
N HIS A 224 15.64 -2.73 2.50
CA HIS A 224 14.27 -3.13 2.83
C HIS A 224 13.26 -2.75 1.75
N SER A 225 13.72 -2.26 0.59
CA SER A 225 12.84 -1.92 -0.53
C SER A 225 12.15 -3.16 -1.06
N THR A 226 10.87 -3.01 -1.34
CA THR A 226 10.07 -4.06 -1.96
C THR A 226 9.84 -3.82 -3.44
N ALA A 227 10.31 -2.68 -3.93
CA ALA A 227 10.27 -2.31 -5.33
C ALA A 227 11.70 -2.34 -5.86
N LYS A 228 11.88 -2.96 -7.03
CA LYS A 228 13.14 -2.95 -7.77
C LYS A 228 13.14 -1.73 -8.67
N THR A 229 13.95 -0.73 -8.35
CA THR A 229 13.93 0.58 -9.04
C THR A 229 14.85 0.61 -10.26
N TYR A 230 14.40 1.29 -11.31
CA TYR A 230 15.08 1.49 -12.58
C TYR A 230 14.93 2.94 -13.06
N ARG A 231 15.80 3.33 -13.97
CA ARG A 231 15.74 4.62 -14.66
C ARG A 231 16.01 4.45 -16.15
N VAL A 232 15.16 5.04 -16.98
CA VAL A 232 15.45 5.19 -18.42
C VAL A 232 16.54 6.25 -18.58
N GLN A 233 17.54 5.98 -19.41
CA GLN A 233 18.70 6.85 -19.55
C GLN A 233 18.29 8.29 -19.93
N GLY A 234 18.84 9.27 -19.21
CA GLY A 234 18.56 10.70 -19.41
C GLY A 234 17.23 11.21 -18.86
N TRP A 235 16.38 10.36 -18.28
CA TRP A 235 15.08 10.77 -17.75
C TRP A 235 15.16 11.19 -16.28
N ARG A 236 14.28 12.10 -15.87
CA ARG A 236 14.30 12.70 -14.52
C ARG A 236 13.73 11.77 -13.46
N GLY A 237 12.60 11.13 -13.77
CA GLY A 237 11.90 10.23 -12.87
C GLY A 237 12.46 8.81 -12.90
N THR A 238 11.72 7.90 -12.28
CA THR A 238 12.08 6.49 -12.17
C THR A 238 10.84 5.61 -12.26
N PHE A 239 11.02 4.36 -12.66
CA PHE A 239 10.00 3.33 -12.50
C PHE A 239 10.53 2.20 -11.63
N ALA A 240 9.64 1.39 -11.07
CA ALA A 240 10.01 0.21 -10.33
C ALA A 240 8.97 -0.88 -10.50
N VAL A 241 9.38 -2.12 -10.22
CA VAL A 241 8.47 -3.26 -10.20
C VAL A 241 8.44 -3.88 -8.80
N ILE A 242 7.24 -4.11 -8.30
CA ILE A 242 6.97 -4.82 -7.04
C ILE A 242 6.54 -6.25 -7.41
N SER A 243 7.52 -7.15 -7.42
CA SER A 243 7.36 -8.56 -7.82
C SER A 243 6.77 -9.42 -6.70
N THR A 244 5.52 -9.14 -6.33
CA THR A 244 4.84 -9.79 -5.20
C THR A 244 4.60 -11.28 -5.39
N VAL A 245 4.53 -11.74 -6.65
CA VAL A 245 4.17 -13.12 -7.02
C VAL A 245 5.41 -13.89 -7.46
N THR A 246 6.14 -13.37 -8.44
CA THR A 246 7.19 -14.13 -9.13
C THR A 246 8.54 -14.12 -8.41
N GLU A 247 8.88 -13.02 -7.76
CA GLU A 247 10.15 -12.85 -7.03
C GLU A 247 9.92 -12.13 -5.69
N PRO A 248 9.38 -12.82 -4.66
CA PRO A 248 8.99 -12.20 -3.39
C PRO A 248 10.17 -11.62 -2.59
N PHE A 249 9.99 -10.41 -2.07
CA PHE A 249 10.98 -9.65 -1.26
C PHE A 249 10.90 -9.92 0.25
N CYS A 250 10.42 -11.11 0.65
CA CYS A 250 10.10 -11.38 2.06
C CYS A 250 11.33 -11.37 2.99
N GLY A 251 12.52 -11.72 2.47
CA GLY A 251 13.75 -11.83 3.25
C GLY A 251 14.22 -10.52 3.89
N THR A 252 13.82 -9.37 3.33
CA THR A 252 14.20 -8.04 3.86
C THR A 252 13.00 -7.21 4.32
N CYS A 253 11.80 -7.80 4.35
CA CYS A 253 10.56 -7.08 4.65
C CYS A 253 10.49 -6.59 6.11
N ASP A 254 10.54 -5.28 6.28
CA ASP A 254 10.54 -4.59 7.57
C ASP A 254 9.15 -4.05 7.99
N ARG A 255 8.10 -4.40 7.25
CA ARG A 255 6.77 -3.79 7.41
C ARG A 255 5.86 -4.52 8.39
N LEU A 256 5.17 -3.72 9.20
CA LEU A 256 4.06 -4.10 10.07
C LEU A 256 2.80 -3.33 9.68
N ARG A 257 1.62 -3.85 10.04
CA ARG A 257 0.33 -3.28 9.65
C ARG A 257 -0.63 -3.24 10.83
N ILE A 258 -1.48 -2.22 10.86
CA ILE A 258 -2.62 -2.08 11.77
C ILE A 258 -3.86 -1.82 10.91
N THR A 259 -4.91 -2.62 11.13
CA THR A 259 -6.22 -2.46 10.47
C THR A 259 -7.01 -1.29 11.07
N ALA A 260 -8.13 -0.88 10.46
CA ALA A 260 -8.89 0.29 10.90
C ALA A 260 -9.53 0.12 12.28
N GLU A 261 -9.82 -1.12 12.65
CA GLU A 261 -10.29 -1.58 13.96
C GLU A 261 -9.15 -1.96 14.91
N GLY A 262 -7.91 -1.59 14.59
CA GLY A 262 -6.76 -1.69 15.49
C GLY A 262 -6.27 -3.12 15.75
N ARG A 263 -6.41 -4.00 14.76
CA ARG A 263 -5.78 -5.32 14.77
C ARG A 263 -4.44 -5.28 14.04
N MET A 264 -3.42 -5.91 14.62
CA MET A 264 -2.07 -5.96 14.07
C MET A 264 -1.88 -7.17 13.17
N ARG A 265 -1.29 -6.92 11.99
CA ARG A 265 -0.84 -7.94 11.04
C ARG A 265 0.66 -7.78 10.79
N ASN A 266 1.42 -8.85 10.94
CA ASN A 266 2.85 -8.87 10.63
C ASN A 266 3.15 -9.07 9.12
N CYS A 267 2.15 -9.45 8.33
CA CYS A 267 2.23 -9.67 6.89
C CYS A 267 0.94 -9.24 6.19
N LEU A 268 1.03 -8.84 4.91
CA LEU A 268 -0.15 -8.57 4.09
C LEU A 268 -1.04 -9.83 3.97
N PHE A 269 -0.40 -10.99 3.79
CA PHE A 269 -1.05 -12.30 3.65
C PHE A 269 -1.29 -13.03 4.97
N ALA A 270 -1.14 -12.37 6.13
CA ALA A 270 -1.38 -13.00 7.42
C ALA A 270 -2.81 -13.56 7.52
N ARG A 271 -2.97 -14.77 8.05
CA ARG A 271 -4.29 -15.36 8.30
C ARG A 271 -4.87 -14.90 9.63
N GLU A 272 -4.00 -14.69 10.60
CA GLU A 272 -4.33 -14.27 11.96
C GLU A 272 -3.94 -12.82 12.20
N GLU A 273 -4.63 -12.19 13.16
CA GLU A 273 -4.38 -10.82 13.56
C GLU A 273 -4.41 -10.73 15.09
N THR A 274 -3.63 -9.83 15.65
CA THR A 274 -3.59 -9.58 17.09
C THR A 274 -4.42 -8.36 17.44
N ASP A 275 -5.42 -8.51 18.29
CA ASP A 275 -6.29 -7.39 18.71
C ASP A 275 -5.57 -6.49 19.73
N LEU A 276 -5.06 -5.35 19.24
CA LEU A 276 -4.42 -4.35 20.09
C LEU A 276 -5.44 -3.38 20.68
N LEU A 277 -6.48 -3.04 19.92
CA LEU A 277 -7.43 -2.00 20.30
C LEU A 277 -8.24 -2.38 21.54
N SER A 278 -8.73 -3.61 21.62
CA SER A 278 -9.50 -4.06 22.77
C SER A 278 -8.66 -4.03 24.05
N ALA A 279 -7.41 -4.49 23.99
CA ALA A 279 -6.47 -4.43 25.11
C ALA A 279 -6.16 -2.98 25.51
N LEU A 280 -5.90 -2.11 24.53
CA LEU A 280 -5.66 -0.68 24.76
C LEU A 280 -6.85 -0.01 25.45
N ARG A 281 -8.09 -0.31 25.03
CA ARG A 281 -9.32 0.24 25.60
C ARG A 281 -9.59 -0.25 27.02
N ARG A 282 -9.12 -1.45 27.38
CA ARG A 282 -9.12 -1.96 28.77
C ARG A 282 -8.01 -1.34 29.63
N GLY A 283 -7.15 -0.50 29.06
CA GLY A 283 -6.02 0.11 29.76
C GLY A 283 -4.82 -0.82 29.94
N GLU A 284 -4.77 -1.94 29.22
CA GLU A 284 -3.69 -2.92 29.27
C GLU A 284 -2.45 -2.43 28.48
N ASP A 285 -1.26 -2.94 28.85
CA ASP A 285 -0.06 -2.76 28.04
C ASP A 285 -0.13 -3.65 26.80
N ILE A 286 -0.14 -3.04 25.62
CA ILE A 286 -0.21 -3.74 24.34
C ILE A 286 1.17 -4.13 23.78
N ALA A 287 2.26 -3.70 24.41
CA ALA A 287 3.61 -4.02 23.96
C ALA A 287 3.91 -5.53 23.88
N PRO A 288 3.54 -6.38 24.87
CA PRO A 288 3.75 -7.81 24.77
C PRO A 288 3.01 -8.45 23.58
N LEU A 289 1.83 -7.92 23.22
CA LEU A 289 1.06 -8.37 22.07
C LEU A 289 1.76 -8.04 20.74
N ILE A 290 2.33 -6.83 20.65
CA ILE A 290 3.11 -6.38 19.49
C ILE A 290 4.34 -7.27 19.31
N GLU A 291 5.09 -7.50 20.38
CA GLU A 291 6.32 -8.31 20.38
C GLU A 291 6.03 -9.76 19.99
N ALA A 292 4.97 -10.36 20.55
CA ALA A 292 4.52 -11.71 20.18
C ALA A 292 4.08 -11.79 18.70
N ASN A 293 3.33 -10.79 18.20
CA ASN A 293 2.91 -10.73 16.79
C ASN A 293 4.11 -10.69 15.84
N VAL A 294 5.15 -9.91 16.17
CA VAL A 294 6.39 -9.85 15.40
C VAL A 294 7.12 -11.20 15.40
N LEU A 295 7.24 -11.84 16.56
CA LEU A 295 7.89 -13.16 16.66
C LEU A 295 7.15 -14.27 15.91
N ALA A 296 5.85 -14.13 15.69
CA ALA A 296 5.03 -15.05 14.90
C ALA A 296 5.16 -14.83 13.37
N LYS A 297 5.91 -13.83 12.90
CA LYS A 297 6.03 -13.52 11.49
C LYS A 297 6.75 -14.64 10.73
N HIS A 298 6.05 -15.25 9.78
CA HIS A 298 6.62 -16.28 8.90
C HIS A 298 7.78 -15.76 8.04
N ALA A 299 8.67 -16.67 7.62
CA ALA A 299 9.80 -16.37 6.75
C ALA A 299 9.34 -15.72 5.44
N MET A 300 8.31 -16.28 4.80
CA MET A 300 7.81 -15.82 3.51
C MET A 300 6.28 -15.91 3.43
N LEU A 301 5.69 -15.02 2.62
CA LEU A 301 4.29 -15.05 2.17
C LEU A 301 3.22 -15.24 3.26
N GLY A 302 3.52 -14.89 4.51
CA GLY A 302 2.58 -15.12 5.61
C GLY A 302 2.30 -16.59 5.91
N GLY A 303 3.23 -17.49 5.52
CA GLY A 303 3.07 -18.94 5.67
C GLY A 303 2.38 -19.64 4.50
N LEU A 304 1.95 -18.87 3.49
CA LEU A 304 1.36 -19.44 2.27
C LEU A 304 2.41 -20.20 1.45
N PRO A 305 1.99 -21.23 0.68
CA PRO A 305 2.85 -21.81 -0.33
C PRO A 305 3.29 -20.75 -1.34
N PRO A 306 4.46 -20.91 -1.98
CA PRO A 306 4.84 -20.07 -3.11
C PRO A 306 3.72 -20.05 -4.15
N PHE A 307 3.52 -18.90 -4.79
CA PHE A 307 2.55 -18.77 -5.89
C PHE A 307 3.07 -19.45 -7.18
N ARG A 308 3.39 -20.74 -7.07
CA ARG A 308 3.86 -21.65 -8.12
C ARG A 308 2.67 -22.50 -8.63
N PRO A 309 2.73 -23.00 -9.87
CA PRO A 309 1.61 -22.93 -10.80
C PRO A 309 0.76 -24.19 -10.94
N GLU A 310 0.61 -25.05 -9.92
CA GLU A 310 -0.06 -26.33 -10.18
C GLU A 310 -1.58 -26.23 -10.03
N LYS A 311 -2.12 -25.52 -9.03
CA LYS A 311 -3.57 -25.23 -8.92
C LYS A 311 -3.86 -23.88 -8.23
N GLN A 312 -4.57 -23.00 -8.93
CA GLN A 312 -5.06 -21.72 -8.41
C GLN A 312 -5.93 -21.91 -7.14
N GLU A 313 -6.63 -23.02 -7.03
CA GLU A 313 -7.49 -23.35 -5.89
C GLU A 313 -6.71 -23.50 -4.58
N GLU A 314 -5.49 -24.04 -4.61
CA GLU A 314 -4.67 -24.27 -3.41
C GLU A 314 -4.21 -22.94 -2.78
N VAL A 315 -3.81 -21.99 -3.62
CA VAL A 315 -3.47 -20.64 -3.17
C VAL A 315 -4.70 -19.95 -2.60
N LEU A 316 -5.85 -20.03 -3.28
CA LEU A 316 -7.07 -19.33 -2.87
C LEU A 316 -7.69 -19.90 -1.58
N HIS A 317 -7.60 -21.21 -1.35
CA HIS A 317 -8.12 -21.86 -0.14
C HIS A 317 -7.43 -21.36 1.13
N ASP A 318 -6.12 -21.13 1.08
CA ASP A 318 -5.33 -20.76 2.24
C ASP A 318 -5.27 -19.25 2.49
N LEU A 319 -5.83 -18.43 1.60
CA LEU A 319 -5.87 -16.98 1.77
C LEU A 319 -6.73 -16.56 2.95
N SER A 320 -6.36 -15.41 3.51
CA SER A 320 -7.26 -14.69 4.41
C SER A 320 -8.57 -14.38 3.69
N SER A 321 -9.70 -14.61 4.38
CA SER A 321 -11.02 -14.20 3.92
C SER A 321 -11.20 -12.68 3.84
N ARG A 322 -10.24 -11.91 4.35
CA ARG A 322 -10.27 -10.46 4.34
C ARG A 322 -9.94 -9.89 2.95
N PRO A 323 -10.80 -9.04 2.37
CA PRO A 323 -10.48 -8.32 1.13
C PRO A 323 -9.45 -7.23 1.38
N MET A 324 -8.77 -6.78 0.32
CA MET A 324 -7.67 -5.81 0.38
C MET A 324 -8.06 -4.53 1.12
N VAL A 325 -9.26 -3.99 0.86
CA VAL A 325 -9.76 -2.76 1.49
C VAL A 325 -9.78 -2.85 3.02
N SER A 326 -10.06 -4.04 3.56
CA SER A 326 -10.21 -4.24 5.01
C SER A 326 -8.87 -4.33 5.75
N ILE A 327 -7.75 -4.53 5.05
CA ILE A 327 -6.42 -4.74 5.64
C ILE A 327 -5.42 -3.62 5.33
N GLY A 328 -5.91 -2.51 4.78
CA GLY A 328 -5.12 -1.32 4.48
C GLY A 328 -4.14 -1.54 3.33
N GLY A 329 -4.65 -1.57 2.09
CA GLY A 329 -3.86 -1.71 0.85
C GLY A 329 -2.67 -0.78 0.75
#